data_AF-A0A2G5L241-F1
#
_entry.id   AF-A0A2G5L241-F1
#
_cell.length_a   1.000
_cell.length_b   1.000
_cell.length_c   1.000
_cell.angle_alpha   90.00
_cell.angle_beta   90.00
_cell.angle_gamma   90.00
#
_symmetry.space_group_name_H-M   'P 1'
#
loop_
_entity.id
_entity.type
_entity.pdbx_description
1 polymer ?
#
loop_
_entity_poly.entity_id
_entity_poly.type
_entity_poly.pdbx_seq_one_letter_code
_entity_poly.pdbx_strand_id
1 'polypeptide(L)' 'MKKYAMMILIWGTIVACRDESSDCEEATVLDVACMCTYEYNPVCGCNNKTYGNDCAALCVGITDFAPGACEE' A
#
# COMPACT_ATOMS: atom_id res chain seq x y z
N MET A 1 -4.45 -2.61 20.15
CA MET A 1 -4.97 -3.25 21.37
C MET A 1 -6.46 -3.58 21.21
N LYS A 2 -6.81 -4.75 20.69
CA LYS A 2 -8.06 -5.43 21.03
C LYS A 2 -7.69 -6.88 21.32
N LYS A 3 -7.44 -7.10 22.60
CA LYS A 3 -7.19 -8.39 23.25
C LYS A 3 -8.54 -9.14 23.28
N TYR A 4 -8.51 -10.48 23.24
CA TYR A 4 -9.67 -11.40 23.28
C TYR A 4 -10.41 -11.51 21.92
N ALA A 5 -10.64 -12.68 21.33
CA ALA A 5 -10.88 -13.97 21.95
C ALA A 5 -10.36 -15.12 21.05
N MET A 6 -9.27 -15.74 21.51
CA MET A 6 -9.18 -17.20 21.50
C MET A 6 -10.46 -17.71 22.20
N MET A 7 -11.14 -18.72 21.63
CA MET A 7 -12.39 -19.34 22.11
C MET A 7 -13.71 -18.78 21.57
N ILE A 8 -14.12 -19.22 20.36
CA ILE A 8 -15.46 -19.82 20.21
C ILE A 8 -15.35 -21.04 19.26
N LEU A 9 -15.52 -22.22 19.84
CA LEU A 9 -15.61 -23.54 19.21
C LEU A 9 -17.00 -23.74 18.61
N ILE A 10 -17.25 -23.43 17.33
CA ILE A 10 -18.49 -23.85 16.66
C ILE A 10 -18.17 -24.37 15.26
N TRP A 11 -18.59 -25.61 15.03
CA TRP A 11 -18.55 -26.41 13.81
C TRP A 11 -18.67 -25.63 12.49
N GLY A 12 -17.69 -25.85 11.61
CA GLY A 12 -17.97 -26.56 10.36
C GLY A 12 -18.92 -25.94 9.35
N THR A 13 -18.95 -24.63 9.16
CA THR A 13 -19.18 -23.99 7.84
C THR A 13 -18.88 -22.50 7.94
N ILE A 14 -17.88 -22.07 7.17
CA ILE A 14 -17.77 -20.73 6.57
C ILE A 14 -17.77 -19.57 7.57
N VAL A 15 -16.58 -19.03 7.85
CA VAL A 15 -16.21 -17.61 7.70
C VAL A 15 -14.80 -17.51 8.29
N ALA A 16 -13.81 -17.76 7.43
CA ALA A 16 -12.51 -17.14 7.62
C ALA A 16 -12.64 -15.76 6.97
N CYS A 17 -12.89 -14.71 7.75
CA CYS A 17 -12.53 -13.37 7.29
C CYS A 17 -11.00 -13.31 7.33
N ARG A 18 -10.37 -13.72 6.23
CA ARG A 18 -9.03 -13.27 5.91
C ARG A 18 -9.25 -11.92 5.26
N ASP A 19 -9.08 -10.85 6.03
CA ASP A 19 -8.87 -9.52 5.46
C ASP A 19 -7.57 -9.61 4.66
N GLU A 20 -7.71 -9.98 3.39
CA GLU A 20 -6.67 -9.86 2.38
C GLU A 20 -6.70 -8.40 1.92
N SER A 21 -6.14 -7.50 2.71
CA SER A 21 -5.81 -6.16 2.25
C SER A 21 -4.29 -6.03 2.24
N SER A 22 -3.65 -6.89 1.45
CA SER A 22 -2.25 -6.74 1.02
C SER A 22 -2.14 -6.08 -0.36
N ASP A 23 -3.26 -5.72 -0.96
CA ASP A 23 -3.26 -5.35 -2.36
C ASP A 23 -3.12 -3.84 -2.44
N CYS A 24 -1.97 -3.44 -2.94
CA CYS A 24 -1.62 -2.09 -3.32
C CYS A 24 -2.82 -1.33 -3.93
N GLU A 25 -3.51 -0.53 -3.11
CA GLU A 25 -4.61 0.30 -3.58
C GLU A 25 -4.04 1.50 -4.34
N GLU A 26 -3.90 1.36 -5.65
CA GLU A 26 -3.54 2.45 -6.55
C GLU A 26 -4.76 3.34 -6.76
N ALA A 27 -4.78 4.49 -6.09
CA ALA A 27 -5.87 5.44 -6.20
C ALA A 27 -5.86 6.05 -7.60
N THR A 28 -6.98 6.00 -8.33
CA THR A 28 -7.09 6.66 -9.64
C THR A 28 -7.00 8.18 -9.44
N VAL A 29 -5.83 8.75 -9.73
CA VAL A 29 -5.60 10.19 -9.60
C VAL A 29 -6.37 10.89 -10.72
N LEU A 30 -7.45 11.57 -10.33
CA LEU A 30 -8.29 12.37 -11.21
C LEU A 30 -7.51 13.60 -11.68
N ASP A 31 -6.76 13.46 -12.78
CA ASP A 31 -6.15 14.52 -13.61
C ASP A 31 -5.80 15.83 -12.85
N VAL A 32 -4.97 15.70 -11.82
CA VAL A 32 -4.30 16.85 -11.20
C VAL A 32 -2.95 16.92 -11.87
N ALA A 33 -2.66 18.05 -12.54
CA ALA A 33 -1.33 18.31 -13.06
C ALA A 33 -0.29 18.16 -11.93
N CYS A 34 0.39 17.02 -11.87
CA CYS A 34 1.41 16.79 -10.86
C CYS A 34 2.64 17.63 -11.15
N MET A 35 2.99 18.49 -10.20
CA MET A 35 4.22 19.25 -10.23
C MET A 35 5.16 18.68 -9.17
N CYS A 36 6.01 17.74 -9.58
CA CYS A 36 7.06 17.17 -8.74
C CYS A 36 8.43 17.74 -9.13
N THR A 37 9.33 17.86 -8.15
CA THR A 37 10.74 18.17 -8.42
C THR A 37 11.44 16.94 -9.01
N TYR A 38 12.59 17.16 -9.64
CA TYR A 38 13.50 16.08 -10.08
C TYR A 38 14.48 15.64 -8.97
N GLU A 39 14.16 15.92 -7.71
CA GLU A 39 14.98 15.43 -6.59
C GLU A 39 14.91 13.90 -6.53
N TYR A 40 16.08 13.27 -6.36
CA TYR A 40 16.18 11.84 -6.20
C TYR A 40 16.21 11.49 -4.71
N ASN A 41 15.05 11.08 -4.19
CA ASN A 41 14.83 10.59 -2.84
C ASN A 41 13.89 9.39 -2.89
N PRO A 42 14.39 8.21 -3.32
CA PRO A 42 13.54 7.14 -3.82
C PRO A 42 12.62 6.55 -2.76
N VAL A 43 11.48 6.04 -3.21
CA VAL A 43 10.53 5.27 -2.40
C VAL A 43 10.11 4.00 -3.13
N CYS A 44 9.85 2.93 -2.37
CA CYS A 44 9.37 1.65 -2.88
C CYS A 44 7.87 1.54 -2.63
N GLY A 45 7.08 1.56 -3.69
CA GLY A 45 5.63 1.40 -3.61
C GLY A 45 5.21 -0.01 -3.17
N CYS A 46 4.02 -0.12 -2.59
CA CYS A 46 3.34 -1.39 -2.31
C CYS A 46 3.19 -2.29 -3.55
N ASN A 47 3.28 -1.73 -4.76
CA ASN A 47 3.31 -2.44 -6.04
C ASN A 47 4.72 -2.92 -6.45
N ASN A 48 5.69 -2.87 -5.54
CA ASN A 48 7.09 -3.23 -5.75
C ASN A 48 7.78 -2.45 -6.87
N LYS A 49 7.36 -1.20 -7.09
CA LYS A 49 7.98 -0.27 -8.04
C LYS A 49 8.69 0.86 -7.31
N THR A 50 9.92 1.15 -7.74
CA THR A 50 10.67 2.30 -7.26
C THR A 50 10.18 3.59 -7.95
N TYR A 51 9.90 4.61 -7.15
CA TYR A 51 9.60 5.96 -7.59
C TYR A 51 10.75 6.89 -7.23
N GLY A 52 11.04 7.89 -8.08
CA GLY A 52 12.18 8.80 -7.87
C GLY A 52 12.07 9.66 -6.60
N ASN A 53 10.83 9.95 -6.18
CA ASN A 53 10.49 10.56 -4.91
C ASN A 53 9.04 10.23 -4.51
N ASP A 54 8.66 10.61 -3.30
CA ASP A 54 7.32 10.48 -2.75
C ASP A 54 6.25 11.20 -3.58
N CYS A 55 6.53 12.41 -4.07
CA CYS A 55 5.64 13.15 -4.96
C CYS A 55 5.33 12.35 -6.23
N ALA A 56 6.33 11.73 -6.84
CA ALA A 56 6.17 10.91 -8.04
C ALA A 56 5.33 9.65 -7.77
N ALA A 57 5.42 9.05 -6.58
CA ALA A 57 4.57 7.94 -6.18
C ALA A 57 3.11 8.38 -5.99
N LEU A 58 2.88 9.46 -5.24
CA LEU A 58 1.55 10.03 -5.00
C LEU A 58 0.89 10.48 -6.31
N CYS A 59 1.68 11.00 -7.25
CA CYS A 59 1.19 11.47 -8.53
C CYS A 59 0.48 10.39 -9.36
N VAL A 60 0.94 9.15 -9.24
CA VAL A 60 0.34 8.01 -9.92
C VAL A 60 -0.63 7.24 -9.02
N GLY A 61 -0.89 7.73 -7.81
CA GLY A 61 -1.87 7.13 -6.90
C GLY A 61 -1.30 6.11 -5.93
N ILE A 62 0.02 5.95 -5.86
CA ILE A 62 0.66 5.09 -4.86
C ILE A 62 0.80 5.87 -3.57
N THR A 63 -0.02 5.51 -2.58
CA THR A 63 -0.05 6.15 -1.25
C THR A 63 0.61 5.30 -0.17
N ASP A 64 0.79 4.00 -0.41
CA ASP A 64 1.55 3.10 0.45
C ASP A 64 2.92 2.83 -0.17
N PHE A 65 3.96 3.37 0.47
CA PHE A 65 5.35 3.24 0.05
C PHE A 65 6.32 3.36 1.24
N ALA A 66 7.47 2.69 1.14
CA ALA A 66 8.56 2.77 2.10
C ALA A 66 9.73 3.63 1.56
N PRO A 67 10.52 4.29 2.43
CA PRO A 67 11.74 4.98 2.02
C PRO A 67 12.77 4.03 1.39
N GLY A 68 13.45 4.49 0.35
CA GLY A 68 14.43 3.70 -0.41
C GLY A 68 13.86 3.09 -1.68
N ALA A 69 14.74 2.62 -2.57
CA ALA A 69 14.32 1.84 -3.74
C ALA A 69 13.89 0.42 -3.33
N CYS A 70 13.08 -0.24 -4.14
CA CYS A 70 12.72 -1.64 -3.92
C CYS A 70 13.94 -2.56 -4.05
N GLU A 71 13.92 -3.65 -3.29
CA GLU A 71 14.89 -4.75 -3.43
C GLU A 71 14.49 -5.59 -4.66
N GLU A 72 15.44 -5.88 -5.55
CA GLU A 72 15.21 -6.74 -6.75
C GLU A 72 15.15 -8.23 -6.41
#